data_AF-A0A1I5CUW4-F1
#
_entry.id   AF-A0A1I5CUW4-F1
#
_cell.length_a   1.000
_cell.length_b   1.000
_cell.length_c   1.000
_cell.angle_alpha   90.00
_cell.angle_beta   90.00
_cell.angle_gamma   90.00
#
_symmetry.space_group_name_H-M   'P 1'
#
loop_
_entity.id
_entity.type
_entity.pdbx_description
1 polymer ?
#
loop_
_entity_poly.entity_id
_entity_poly.type
_entity_poly.pdbx_seq_one_letter_code
_entity_poly.pdbx_strand_id
1 'polypeptide(L)' 'MHFEEHEIIDLLKYLRTAKDQTEELLTAMIDIEVYGEVDHDGMPVVNSVELQEDLKKMNEYILRIEKELKERKKP' A
#
# COMPACT_ATOMS: atom_id res chain seq x y z
N MET A 1 17.16 -5.00 17.01
CA MET A 1 15.98 -4.35 17.64
C MET A 1 14.82 -5.29 17.42
N HIS A 2 14.15 -5.74 18.49
CA HIS A 2 12.96 -6.61 18.39
C HIS A 2 11.76 -5.79 18.83
N PHE A 3 10.70 -5.79 18.02
CA PHE A 3 9.41 -5.19 18.38
C PHE A 3 8.62 -6.17 19.25
N GLU A 4 7.96 -5.63 20.27
CA GLU A 4 6.95 -6.34 21.04
C GLU A 4 5.70 -6.62 20.20
N GLU A 5 4.90 -7.61 20.60
CA GLU A 5 3.69 -7.99 19.83
C GLU A 5 2.72 -6.81 19.66
N HIS A 6 2.53 -6.00 20.70
CA HIS A 6 1.63 -4.85 20.65
C HIS A 6 2.14 -3.78 19.67
N GLU A 7 3.45 -3.53 19.62
CA GLU A 7 4.07 -2.61 18.65
C GLU A 7 3.88 -3.10 17.22
N ILE A 8 4.01 -4.42 16.97
CA ILE A 8 3.78 -5.01 15.65
C ILE A 8 2.31 -4.86 15.23
N ILE A 9 1.36 -5.02 16.17
CA ILE A 9 -0.07 -4.82 15.91
C ILE A 9 -0.36 -3.35 15.53
N ASP A 10 0.23 -2.39 16.25
CA ASP A 10 0.05 -0.97 15.96
C ASP A 10 0.66 -0.60 14.60
N LEU A 11 1.87 -1.09 14.29
CA LEU A 11 2.49 -0.91 12.98
C LEU A 11 1.66 -1.53 11.85
N LEU A 12 1.09 -2.71 12.07
CA LEU A 12 0.19 -3.35 11.10
C LEU A 12 -1.07 -2.50 10.86
N LYS A 13 -1.62 -1.89 11.90
CA LYS A 13 -2.75 -0.96 11.78
C LYS A 13 -2.38 0.25 10.91
N TYR A 14 -1.24 0.88 11.16
CA TYR A 14 -0.77 2.01 10.35
C TYR A 14 -0.51 1.62 8.89
N LEU A 15 0.09 0.44 8.66
CA LEU A 15 0.33 -0.06 7.31
C LEU A 15 -0.98 -0.30 6.54
N ARG A 16 -2.01 -0.85 7.18
CA ARG A 16 -3.34 -1.01 6.58
C ARG A 16 -3.97 0.34 6.23
N THR A 17 -3.94 1.31 7.15
CA THR A 17 -4.45 2.66 6.88
C THR A 17 -3.71 3.32 5.72
N ALA A 18 -2.39 3.22 5.67
CA ALA A 18 -1.60 3.74 4.56
C ALA A 18 -1.96 3.04 3.24
N LYS A 19 -2.15 1.71 3.25
CA LYS A 19 -2.58 0.96 2.08
C LYS A 19 -3.93 1.46 1.56
N ASP A 20 -4.92 1.61 2.44
CA ASP A 20 -6.27 2.06 2.06
C ASP A 20 -6.21 3.47 1.44
N GLN A 21 -5.42 4.38 2.02
CA GLN A 21 -5.19 5.72 1.46
C GLN A 21 -4.50 5.68 0.09
N THR A 22 -3.53 4.78 -0.09
CA THR A 22 -2.85 4.60 -1.38
C THR A 22 -3.78 4.00 -2.44
N GLU A 23 -4.73 3.13 -2.07
CA GLU A 23 -5.76 2.62 -3.00
C GLU A 23 -6.71 3.74 -3.47
N GLU A 24 -7.11 4.63 -2.57
CA GLU A 24 -7.90 5.82 -2.91
C GLU A 24 -7.13 6.75 -3.86
N LEU A 25 -5.85 7.01 -3.56
CA LEU A 25 -4.98 7.82 -4.41
C LEU A 25 -4.79 7.18 -5.79
N LEU A 26 -4.58 5.86 -5.84
CA LEU A 26 -4.45 5.13 -7.10
C LEU A 26 -5.69 5.31 -7.97
N THR A 27 -6.88 5.24 -7.39
CA THR A 27 -8.14 5.44 -8.11
C THR A 27 -8.19 6.83 -8.73
N ALA A 28 -7.87 7.87 -7.94
CA ALA A 28 -7.81 9.24 -8.43
C ALA A 28 -6.74 9.44 -9.52
N MET A 29 -5.59 8.77 -9.41
CA MET A 29 -4.53 8.84 -10.42
C MET A 29 -4.94 8.18 -11.73
N ILE A 30 -5.57 7.00 -11.70
CA ILE A 30 -6.07 6.34 -12.91
C ILE A 30 -7.10 7.22 -13.62
N ASP A 31 -7.98 7.90 -12.89
CA ASP A 31 -8.94 8.83 -13.49
C ASP A 31 -8.24 9.99 -14.22
N ILE A 32 -7.17 10.55 -13.63
CA ILE A 32 -6.36 11.58 -14.28
C ILE A 32 -5.58 11.00 -15.47
N GLU A 33 -5.08 9.76 -15.40
CA GLU A 33 -4.38 9.13 -16.52
C GLU A 33 -5.28 8.93 -17.74
N VAL A 34 -6.53 8.57 -17.52
CA VAL A 34 -7.47 8.23 -18.60
C VAL A 34 -8.17 9.48 -19.15
N TYR A 35 -8.49 10.45 -18.29
CA TYR A 35 -9.34 11.59 -18.66
C TYR A 35 -8.69 12.96 -18.46
N GLY A 36 -7.49 13.01 -17.88
CA GLY A 36 -6.82 14.24 -17.48
C GLY A 36 -5.92 14.85 -18.56
N GLU A 37 -5.16 15.86 -18.13
CA GLU A 37 -4.24 16.58 -19.01
C GLU A 37 -3.06 15.67 -19.38
N VAL A 38 -2.72 15.70 -20.67
CA VAL A 38 -1.53 15.05 -21.19
C VAL A 38 -0.42 16.10 -21.34
N ASP A 39 0.83 15.66 -21.18
CA ASP A 39 2.01 16.48 -21.40
C ASP A 39 2.20 16.84 -22.88
N HIS A 40 3.30 17.52 -23.19
CA HIS A 40 3.63 17.91 -24.56
C HIS A 40 3.81 16.73 -25.52
N ASP A 41 4.06 15.52 -25.00
CA ASP A 41 4.26 14.29 -25.75
C ASP A 41 2.97 13.44 -25.84
N GLY A 42 1.86 13.93 -25.26
CA GLY A 42 0.58 13.23 -25.25
C GLY A 42 0.49 12.12 -24.21
N MET A 43 1.43 12.07 -23.27
CA MET A 43 1.41 11.12 -22.15
C MET A 43 0.71 11.74 -20.94
N PRO A 44 0.01 10.97 -20.11
CA PRO A 44 -0.54 11.51 -18.87
C PRO A 44 0.54 12.07 -17.95
N VAL A 45 0.27 13.22 -17.32
CA VAL A 45 1.21 13.88 -16.40
C VAL A 45 1.45 13.12 -15.07
N VAL A 46 0.69 12.05 -14.82
CA VAL A 46 0.80 11.18 -13.64
C VAL A 46 0.99 9.73 -14.08
N ASN A 47 1.69 8.94 -13.24
CA ASN A 47 1.94 7.51 -13.48
C ASN A 47 1.51 6.67 -12.27
N SER A 48 0.49 5.84 -12.45
CA SER A 48 -0.14 4.98 -11.45
C SER A 48 0.58 3.65 -11.23
N VAL A 49 1.50 3.28 -12.12
CA VAL A 49 2.22 1.99 -12.09
C VAL A 49 3.04 1.84 -10.80
N GLU A 50 3.75 2.90 -10.38
CA GLU A 50 4.55 2.87 -9.15
C GLU A 50 3.67 2.63 -7.91
N LEU A 51 2.50 3.28 -7.83
CA LEU A 51 1.55 3.07 -6.74
C LEU A 51 0.96 1.65 -6.75
N GLN A 52 0.70 1.08 -7.93
CA GLN A 52 0.24 -0.31 -8.03
C GLN A 52 1.29 -1.29 -7.50
N GLU A 53 2.56 -1.09 -7.81
CA GLU A 53 3.65 -1.92 -7.30
C GLU A 53 3.80 -1.79 -5.78
N ASP A 54 3.67 -0.58 -5.25
CA ASP A 54 3.77 -0.34 -3.82
C ASP A 54 2.58 -0.94 -3.06
N LEU A 55 1.35 -0.84 -3.58
CA LEU A 55 0.19 -1.53 -3.03
C LEU A 55 0.37 -3.05 -2.98
N LYS A 56 0.97 -3.63 -4.02
CA LYS A 56 1.31 -5.06 -4.03
C LYS A 56 2.28 -5.41 -2.90
N LYS A 57 3.37 -4.64 -2.73
CA LYS A 57 4.33 -4.85 -1.64
C LYS A 57 3.68 -4.68 -0.26
N MET A 58 2.83 -3.66 -0.08
CA MET A 58 2.10 -3.43 1.16
C MET A 58 1.21 -4.64 1.51
N ASN A 59 0.50 -5.20 0.53
CA ASN A 59 -0.29 -6.41 0.73
C ASN A 59 0.58 -7.62 1.14
N GLU A 60 1.72 -7.82 0.47
CA GLU A 60 2.66 -8.89 0.82
C GLU A 60 3.19 -8.73 2.26
N TYR A 61 3.51 -7.51 2.68
CA TYR A 61 3.97 -7.23 4.04
C TYR A 61 2.88 -7.45 5.08
N ILE A 62 1.65 -6.98 4.83
CA ILE A 62 0.49 -7.22 5.71
C ILE A 62 0.29 -8.71 5.94
N LEU A 63 0.23 -9.50 4.86
CA LEU A 63 0.04 -10.96 4.94
C LEU A 63 1.16 -11.65 5.71
N ARG A 64 2.40 -11.23 5.50
CA ARG A 64 3.56 -11.78 6.21
C ARG A 64 3.51 -11.46 7.71
N ILE A 65 3.23 -10.21 8.07
CA ILE A 65 3.12 -9.78 9.47
C ILE A 65 1.99 -10.51 10.18
N GLU A 66 0.82 -10.64 9.53
CA GLU A 66 -0.31 -11.40 10.07
C GLU A 66 0.03 -12.87 10.33
N LYS A 67 0.78 -13.49 9.41
CA LYS A 67 1.27 -14.86 9.57
C LYS A 67 2.21 -14.97 10.78
N GLU A 68 3.18 -14.08 10.90
CA GLU A 68 4.11 -14.06 12.04
C GLU A 68 3.38 -13.86 13.37
N LEU A 69 2.40 -12.94 13.43
CA LEU A 69 1.57 -12.74 14.63
C LEU A 69 0.75 -13.97 14.99
N LYS A 70 0.21 -14.70 14.01
CA LYS A 70 -0.50 -15.97 14.25
C LYS A 70 0.42 -17.06 14.77
N GLU A 71 1.65 -17.13 14.27
CA GLU A 71 2.64 -18.12 14.71
C GLU A 71 3.11 -17.87 16.14
N ARG A 72 3.29 -16.60 16.55
CA ARG A 72 3.64 -16.23 17.93
C ARG A 72 2.56 -16.56 18.96
N LYS A 73 1.30 -16.63 18.53
CA LYS A 73 0.16 -17.00 19.39
C LYS A 73 -0.04 -18.51 19.56
N LYS A 74 0.76 -19.35 18.89
CA LYS A 74 0.73 -20.80 19.13
C LYS A 74 1.35 -21.10 20.51
N PRO A 75 0.72 -21.96 21.31
CA PRO A 75 1.17 -22.31 22.66
C PRO A 75 2.53 -23.01 22.66
#